data_AF-A0A4Q2LJ67-F1
#
_entry.id   AF-A0A4Q2LJ67-F1
#
_cell.length_a   1.000
_cell.length_b   1.000
_cell.length_c   1.000
_cell.angle_alpha   90.00
_cell.angle_beta   90.00
_cell.angle_gamma   90.00
#
_symmetry.space_group_name_H-M   'P 1'
#
loop_
_entity.id
_entity.type
_entity.pdbx_description
1 polymer ?
#
loop_
_entity_poly.entity_id
_entity_poly.type
_entity_poly.pdbx_seq_one_letter_code
_entity_poly.pdbx_strand_id
1 'polypeptide(L)'
;MFNFCLWMILIVICVPGVWLITHHSVNELHDRADNNLSRRALMLLLIGQTLVIVALSAAAGIYFGAKIGIVDIFLAGLSHGTADWTDFGRQVRVGTIAGVICTAGWLMSYYGFIRSRTDRESVLISEKLRQTVGLSTRITSGGITEEIIFRWGLLSFVMWLISLVVSSLAAAFWIAIVITGVLFGLAHLPGLIEKGCKPSPMLISSAIIGNLWVAIFCGYLLWQYGLIAAIIVHILFHILWYPFDRVAFRKSYLQE
;
A
#
# COMPACT_ATOMS: atom_id res chain seq x y z
N MET A 1 13.47 25.01 -0.16
CA MET A 1 13.18 24.88 1.29
C MET A 1 12.32 23.63 1.48
N PHE A 2 12.47 22.90 2.59
CA PHE A 2 11.65 21.71 2.86
C PHE A 2 10.20 22.13 3.15
N ASN A 3 9.23 21.47 2.52
CA ASN A 3 7.81 21.81 2.67
C ASN A 3 7.23 21.15 3.93
N PHE A 4 7.38 21.83 5.07
CA PHE A 4 6.92 21.33 6.37
C PHE A 4 5.39 21.17 6.45
N CYS A 5 4.63 22.06 5.80
CA CYS A 5 3.17 21.99 5.78
C CYS A 5 2.70 20.70 5.08
N LEU A 6 3.24 20.40 3.89
CA LEU A 6 2.94 19.15 3.18
C LEU A 6 3.36 17.92 3.99
N TRP A 7 4.53 17.96 4.63
CA TRP A 7 5.01 16.86 5.48
C TRP A 7 4.02 16.54 6.61
N MET A 8 3.50 17.56 7.29
CA MET A 8 2.49 17.40 8.34
C MET A 8 1.17 16.86 7.80
N ILE A 9 0.70 17.36 6.64
CA ILE A 9 -0.53 16.86 6.00
C ILE A 9 -0.42 15.35 5.72
N LEU A 10 0.69 14.90 5.15
CA LEU A 10 0.93 13.49 4.83
C LEU A 10 1.03 12.60 6.07
N ILE A 11 1.54 13.11 7.20
CA ILE A 11 1.53 12.34 8.46
C ILE A 11 0.11 12.25 9.03
N VAL A 12 -0.60 13.37 9.09
CA VAL A 12 -1.93 13.45 9.71
C VAL A 12 -2.95 12.56 8.98
N ILE A 13 -2.91 12.52 7.65
CA ILE A 13 -3.85 11.69 6.88
C ILE A 13 -3.65 10.17 7.11
N CYS A 14 -2.46 9.75 7.55
CA CYS A 14 -2.17 8.35 7.89
C CYS A 14 -2.67 7.95 9.29
N VAL A 15 -2.91 8.89 10.20
CA VAL A 15 -3.24 8.59 11.62
C VAL A 15 -4.42 7.62 11.76
N PRO A 16 -5.54 7.76 11.02
CA PRO A 16 -6.65 6.80 11.11
C PRO A 16 -6.24 5.38 10.69
N GLY A 17 -5.44 5.25 9.63
CA GLY A 17 -4.94 3.97 9.14
C GLY A 17 -4.01 3.30 10.14
N VAL A 18 -3.04 4.07 10.66
CA VAL A 18 -2.09 3.62 11.69
C VAL A 18 -2.82 3.17 12.97
N TRP A 19 -3.83 3.92 13.39
CA TRP A 19 -4.63 3.56 14.56
C TRP A 19 -5.37 2.23 14.35
N LEU A 20 -6.09 2.09 13.23
CA LEU A 20 -6.89 0.90 12.94
C LEU A 20 -6.02 -0.36 12.79
N ILE A 21 -4.94 -0.30 12.00
CA ILE A 21 -4.07 -1.46 11.81
C ILE A 21 -3.39 -1.85 13.12
N THR A 22 -2.96 -0.87 13.92
CA THR A 22 -2.36 -1.14 15.23
C THR A 22 -3.35 -1.82 16.17
N HIS A 23 -4.60 -1.37 16.20
CA HIS A 23 -5.62 -2.00 17.04
C HIS A 23 -5.82 -3.49 16.69
N HIS A 24 -5.79 -3.84 15.40
CA HIS A 24 -5.81 -5.24 14.96
C HIS A 24 -4.56 -6.00 15.44
N SER A 25 -3.37 -5.46 15.18
CA SER A 25 -2.11 -6.10 15.58
C SER A 25 -1.97 -6.28 17.08
N VAL A 26 -2.42 -5.31 17.90
CA VAL A 26 -2.37 -5.40 19.36
C VAL A 26 -3.27 -6.49 19.89
N ASN A 27 -4.49 -6.65 19.34
CA ASN A 27 -5.37 -7.73 19.74
C ASN A 27 -4.75 -9.10 19.47
N GLU A 28 -4.00 -9.25 18.38
CA GLU A 28 -3.35 -10.51 18.04
C GLU A 28 -2.05 -10.76 18.82
N LEU A 29 -1.25 -9.72 19.07
CA LEU A 29 0.04 -9.82 19.76
C LEU A 29 -0.14 -9.96 21.27
N HIS A 30 -1.15 -9.30 21.84
CA HIS A 30 -1.37 -9.33 23.28
C HIS A 30 -1.74 -10.72 23.79
N ASP A 31 -2.46 -11.49 22.98
CA ASP A 31 -2.96 -12.82 23.34
C ASP A 31 -1.90 -13.92 23.14
N ARG A 32 -0.67 -13.57 22.73
CA ARG A 32 0.43 -14.54 22.59
C ARG A 32 1.05 -14.90 23.94
N ALA A 33 1.37 -16.18 24.11
CA ALA A 33 1.92 -16.72 25.35
C ALA A 33 3.30 -16.14 25.74
N ASP A 34 4.07 -15.66 24.77
CA ASP A 34 5.39 -15.07 24.95
C ASP A 34 5.36 -13.54 25.12
N ASN A 35 4.18 -12.90 25.01
CA ASN A 35 4.06 -11.45 25.15
C ASN A 35 3.99 -11.01 26.62
N ASN A 36 5.01 -10.26 27.05
CA ASN A 36 5.06 -9.64 28.38
C ASN A 36 4.62 -8.16 28.40
N LEU A 37 4.22 -7.60 27.26
CA LEU A 37 3.85 -6.19 27.15
C LEU A 37 2.35 -5.97 27.38
N SER A 38 2.02 -4.89 28.09
CA SER A 38 0.64 -4.44 28.24
C SER A 38 0.06 -3.97 26.89
N ARG A 39 -1.27 -4.05 26.71
CA ARG A 39 -1.94 -3.53 25.51
C ARG A 39 -1.57 -2.06 25.22
N ARG A 40 -1.45 -1.23 26.27
CA ARG A 40 -1.04 0.18 26.13
C ARG A 40 0.39 0.30 25.60
N ALA A 41 1.33 -0.50 26.10
CA ALA A 41 2.69 -0.50 25.62
C ALA A 41 2.78 -0.92 24.15
N LEU A 42 2.08 -2.00 23.76
CA LEU A 42 2.03 -2.44 22.37
C LEU A 42 1.42 -1.38 21.44
N MET A 43 0.31 -0.75 21.85
CA MET A 43 -0.32 0.35 21.08
C MET A 43 0.67 1.50 20.84
N LEU A 44 1.34 1.98 21.90
CA LEU A 44 2.27 3.10 21.80
C LEU A 44 3.49 2.77 20.93
N LEU A 45 4.05 1.57 21.08
CA LEU A 45 5.22 1.13 20.30
C LEU A 45 4.89 1.01 18.82
N LEU A 46 3.77 0.35 18.47
CA LEU A 46 3.40 0.12 17.07
C LEU A 46 2.93 1.41 16.37
N ILE A 47 2.17 2.27 17.05
CA ILE A 47 1.81 3.60 16.52
C ILE A 47 3.08 4.42 16.34
N GLY A 48 3.95 4.48 17.35
CA GLY A 48 5.18 5.25 17.30
C GLY A 48 6.09 4.80 16.16
N GLN A 49 6.33 3.48 16.04
CA GLN A 49 7.11 2.89 14.95
C GLN A 49 6.52 3.27 13.58
N THR A 50 5.22 3.08 13.39
CA THR A 50 4.59 3.31 12.09
C THR A 50 4.56 4.79 11.73
N LEU A 51 4.29 5.68 12.69
CA LEU A 51 4.34 7.13 12.45
C LEU A 51 5.76 7.62 12.14
N VAL A 52 6.79 7.05 12.77
CA VAL A 52 8.19 7.35 12.41
C VAL A 52 8.47 6.93 10.96
N ILE A 53 8.04 5.72 10.56
CA ILE A 53 8.19 5.26 9.17
C ILE A 53 7.45 6.20 8.21
N VAL A 54 6.19 6.54 8.49
CA VAL A 54 5.40 7.48 7.67
C VAL A 54 6.09 8.84 7.58
N ALA A 55 6.57 9.38 8.70
CA ALA A 55 7.24 10.67 8.74
C ALA A 55 8.55 10.67 7.91
N LEU A 56 9.35 9.61 8.02
CA LEU A 56 10.57 9.45 7.21
C LEU A 56 10.23 9.30 5.73
N SER A 57 9.24 8.48 5.38
CA SER A 57 8.79 8.31 3.99
C SER A 57 8.19 9.58 3.41
N ALA A 58 7.38 10.32 4.16
CA ALA A 58 6.84 11.61 3.76
C ALA A 58 7.96 12.62 3.46
N ALA A 59 8.96 12.69 4.34
CA ALA A 59 10.13 13.56 4.13
C ALA A 59 10.97 13.13 2.93
N ALA A 60 11.19 11.81 2.77
CA ALA A 60 11.91 11.24 1.64
C ALA A 60 11.22 11.58 0.32
N GLY A 61 9.90 11.43 0.22
CA GLY A 61 9.17 11.78 -1.01
C GLY A 61 9.22 13.26 -1.34
N ILE A 62 9.10 14.14 -0.34
CA ILE A 62 9.24 15.60 -0.54
C ILE A 62 10.65 15.94 -1.03
N TYR A 63 11.68 15.38 -0.39
CA TYR A 63 13.06 15.74 -0.67
C TYR A 63 13.58 15.12 -1.98
N PHE A 64 13.42 13.81 -2.14
CA PHE A 64 13.92 13.11 -3.33
C PHE A 64 13.01 13.31 -4.54
N GLY A 65 11.69 13.37 -4.36
CA GLY A 65 10.74 13.63 -5.45
C GLY A 65 11.05 14.94 -6.18
N ALA A 66 11.33 16.02 -5.44
CA ALA A 66 11.73 17.30 -6.01
C ALA A 66 13.03 17.22 -6.86
N LYS A 67 13.95 16.29 -6.57
CA LYS A 67 15.20 16.11 -7.33
C LYS A 67 15.02 15.36 -8.65
N ILE A 68 13.99 14.53 -8.74
CA ILE A 68 13.72 13.65 -9.89
C ILE A 68 12.45 14.05 -10.65
N GLY A 69 11.83 15.17 -10.29
CA GLY A 69 10.63 15.69 -10.94
C GLY A 69 9.33 14.97 -10.56
N ILE A 70 9.32 14.15 -9.50
CA ILE A 70 8.08 13.64 -8.91
C ILE A 70 7.54 14.69 -7.94
N VAL A 71 6.54 15.45 -8.40
CA VAL A 71 5.84 16.46 -7.60
C VAL A 71 4.35 16.36 -7.88
N ASP A 72 3.53 16.47 -6.83
CA ASP A 72 2.07 16.53 -6.95
C ASP A 72 1.63 18.00 -6.91
N ILE A 73 1.02 18.49 -7.99
CA ILE A 73 0.63 19.90 -8.17
C ILE A 73 -0.44 20.29 -7.16
N PHE A 74 -1.49 19.47 -7.01
CA PHE A 74 -2.54 19.72 -6.03
C PHE A 74 -1.99 19.77 -4.61
N LEU A 75 -1.19 18.79 -4.18
CA LEU A 75 -0.65 18.74 -2.82
C LEU A 75 0.34 19.88 -2.54
N ALA A 76 1.17 20.23 -3.52
CA ALA A 76 2.03 21.40 -3.44
C ALA A 76 1.19 22.68 -3.28
N GLY A 77 0.16 22.88 -4.09
CA GLY A 77 -0.75 24.02 -3.97
C GLY A 77 -1.50 24.04 -2.64
N LEU A 78 -2.01 22.89 -2.19
CA LEU A 78 -2.73 22.74 -0.92
C LEU A 78 -1.88 23.20 0.27
N SER A 79 -0.60 22.82 0.30
CA SER A 79 0.32 23.21 1.37
C SER A 79 0.65 24.71 1.42
N HIS A 80 0.40 25.45 0.34
CA HIS A 80 0.62 26.90 0.22
C HIS A 80 -0.69 27.72 0.16
N GLY A 81 -1.85 27.08 0.28
CA GLY A 81 -3.16 27.74 0.16
C GLY A 81 -3.57 28.10 -1.27
N THR A 82 -2.91 27.53 -2.29
CA THR A 82 -3.17 27.76 -3.73
C THR A 82 -3.54 26.46 -4.43
N ALA A 83 -4.36 25.62 -3.77
CA ALA A 83 -4.73 24.30 -4.28
C ALA A 83 -5.38 24.37 -5.67
N ASP A 84 -4.86 23.58 -6.62
CA ASP A 84 -5.48 23.41 -7.94
C ASP A 84 -6.52 22.27 -7.90
N TRP A 85 -7.78 22.65 -7.71
CA TRP A 85 -8.90 21.70 -7.68
C TRP A 85 -9.18 21.04 -9.03
N THR A 86 -8.72 21.63 -10.14
CA THR A 86 -8.84 21.03 -11.47
C THR A 86 -7.85 19.87 -11.61
N ASP A 87 -6.63 20.03 -11.09
CA ASP A 87 -5.64 18.97 -11.00
C ASP A 87 -6.12 17.83 -10.09
N PHE A 88 -6.69 18.16 -8.91
CA PHE A 88 -7.31 17.16 -8.03
C PHE A 88 -8.39 16.35 -8.77
N GLY A 89 -9.32 17.02 -9.45
CA GLY A 89 -10.36 16.36 -10.24
C GLY A 89 -9.81 15.50 -11.38
N ARG A 90 -8.68 15.90 -11.98
CA ARG A 90 -7.95 15.09 -12.97
C ARG A 90 -7.39 13.83 -12.32
N GLN A 91 -6.65 13.96 -11.21
CA GLN A 91 -6.04 12.85 -10.48
C GLN A 91 -7.09 11.81 -10.02
N VAL A 92 -8.21 12.28 -9.46
CA VAL A 92 -9.32 11.40 -9.05
C VAL A 92 -9.90 10.64 -10.23
N ARG A 93 -10.13 11.31 -11.37
CA ARG A 93 -10.71 10.68 -12.56
C ARG A 93 -9.80 9.61 -13.16
N VAL A 94 -8.53 9.93 -13.38
CA VAL A 94 -7.57 8.98 -13.96
C VAL A 94 -7.28 7.83 -12.99
N GLY A 95 -7.16 8.12 -11.69
CA GLY A 95 -7.02 7.11 -10.64
C GLY A 95 -8.24 6.19 -10.56
N THR A 96 -9.45 6.72 -10.78
CA THR A 96 -10.67 5.91 -10.80
C THR A 96 -10.68 4.91 -11.95
N ILE A 97 -10.42 5.38 -13.17
CA ILE A 97 -10.37 4.52 -14.37
C ILE A 97 -9.31 3.44 -14.20
N ALA A 98 -8.10 3.84 -13.78
CA ALA A 98 -7.00 2.91 -13.56
C ALA A 98 -7.27 1.93 -12.41
N GLY A 99 -7.92 2.36 -11.33
CA GLY A 99 -8.31 1.52 -10.20
C GLY A 99 -9.28 0.42 -10.59
N VAL A 100 -10.29 0.75 -11.42
CA VAL A 100 -11.22 -0.24 -11.97
C VAL A 100 -10.48 -1.28 -12.82
N ILE A 101 -9.61 -0.83 -13.74
CA ILE A 101 -8.83 -1.71 -14.62
C ILE A 101 -7.88 -2.60 -13.82
N CYS A 102 -7.12 -2.01 -12.89
CA CYS A 102 -6.19 -2.72 -12.02
C CYS A 102 -6.91 -3.81 -11.22
N THR A 103 -8.07 -3.48 -10.64
CA THR A 103 -8.87 -4.44 -9.86
C THR A 103 -9.43 -5.55 -10.74
N ALA A 104 -9.98 -5.22 -11.91
CA ALA A 104 -10.51 -6.21 -12.83
C ALA A 104 -9.43 -7.23 -13.25
N GLY A 105 -8.23 -6.75 -13.60
CA GLY A 105 -7.08 -7.60 -13.92
C GLY A 105 -6.69 -8.52 -12.76
N TRP A 106 -6.67 -8.00 -11.53
CA TRP A 106 -6.40 -8.80 -10.35
C TRP A 106 -7.50 -9.84 -10.06
N LEU A 107 -8.77 -9.47 -10.14
CA LEU A 107 -9.88 -10.39 -9.89
C LEU A 107 -9.86 -11.57 -10.87
N MET A 108 -9.63 -11.30 -12.16
CA MET A 108 -9.50 -12.34 -13.18
C MET A 108 -8.32 -13.27 -12.87
N SER A 109 -7.16 -12.71 -12.53
CA SER A 109 -5.95 -13.49 -12.23
C SER A 109 -6.08 -14.28 -10.93
N TYR A 110 -6.60 -13.67 -9.86
CA TYR A 110 -6.71 -14.29 -8.55
C TYR A 110 -7.73 -15.42 -8.56
N TYR A 111 -8.96 -15.17 -8.99
CA TYR A 111 -10.02 -16.18 -8.97
C TYR A 111 -9.95 -17.16 -10.14
N GLY A 112 -9.37 -16.76 -11.28
CA GLY A 112 -9.21 -17.64 -12.44
C GLY A 112 -7.99 -18.55 -12.37
N PHE A 113 -6.91 -18.15 -11.68
CA PHE A 113 -5.64 -18.87 -11.71
C PHE A 113 -4.98 -19.08 -10.34
N ILE A 114 -4.72 -17.99 -9.60
CA ILE A 114 -3.86 -18.04 -8.39
C ILE A 114 -4.54 -18.86 -7.29
N ARG A 115 -5.79 -18.55 -6.97
CA ARG A 115 -6.50 -19.13 -5.82
C ARG A 115 -6.60 -20.64 -5.89
N SER A 116 -6.80 -21.23 -7.07
CA SER A 116 -6.92 -22.69 -7.24
C SER A 116 -5.58 -23.42 -7.21
N ARG A 117 -4.46 -22.69 -7.29
CA ARG A 117 -3.10 -23.25 -7.31
C ARG A 117 -2.31 -22.98 -6.02
N THR A 118 -2.80 -22.07 -5.19
CA THR A 118 -2.33 -21.92 -3.81
C THR A 118 -2.93 -23.03 -2.95
N ASP A 119 -2.17 -23.55 -1.99
CA ASP A 119 -2.66 -24.57 -1.08
C ASP A 119 -3.87 -24.08 -0.26
N ARG A 120 -4.80 -25.00 0.03
CA ARG A 120 -6.08 -24.67 0.67
C ARG A 120 -5.90 -23.95 2.00
N GLU A 121 -4.95 -24.41 2.82
CA GLU A 121 -4.67 -23.82 4.13
C GLU A 121 -4.24 -22.36 4.02
N SER A 122 -3.25 -22.05 3.15
CA SER A 122 -2.80 -20.67 2.93
C SER A 122 -3.89 -19.79 2.33
N VAL A 123 -4.76 -20.33 1.46
CA VAL A 123 -5.94 -19.58 0.94
C VAL A 123 -6.88 -19.21 2.08
N LEU A 124 -7.24 -20.17 2.93
CA LEU A 124 -8.13 -19.98 4.07
C LEU A 124 -7.55 -18.92 5.03
N ILE A 125 -6.28 -19.07 5.44
CA ILE A 125 -5.59 -18.13 6.33
C ILE A 125 -5.56 -16.72 5.72
N SER A 126 -5.16 -16.59 4.46
CA SER A 126 -5.04 -15.30 3.78
C SER A 126 -6.40 -14.61 3.63
N GLU A 127 -7.46 -15.36 3.29
CA GLU A 127 -8.82 -14.84 3.20
C GLU A 127 -9.33 -14.41 4.58
N LYS A 128 -9.15 -15.24 5.62
CA LYS A 128 -9.51 -14.89 7.00
C LYS A 128 -8.82 -13.63 7.47
N LEU A 129 -7.51 -13.50 7.24
CA LEU A 129 -6.74 -12.31 7.63
C LEU A 129 -7.32 -11.04 6.98
N ARG A 130 -7.57 -11.06 5.67
CA ARG A 130 -8.17 -9.93 4.94
C ARG A 130 -9.57 -9.57 5.46
N GLN A 131 -10.33 -10.56 5.92
CA GLN A 131 -11.65 -10.34 6.51
C GLN A 131 -11.60 -9.80 7.93
N THR A 132 -10.64 -10.26 8.74
CA THR A 132 -10.41 -9.78 10.11
C THR A 132 -9.93 -8.33 10.13
N VAL A 133 -9.05 -7.95 9.20
CA VAL A 133 -8.57 -6.56 9.05
C VAL A 133 -9.70 -5.62 8.61
N GLY A 134 -10.64 -6.11 7.80
CA GLY A 134 -11.82 -5.35 7.39
C GLY A 134 -11.54 -4.27 6.34
N LEU A 135 -12.61 -3.73 5.76
CA LEU A 135 -12.51 -2.78 4.64
C LEU A 135 -11.95 -1.41 5.07
N SER A 136 -12.33 -0.90 6.24
CA SER A 136 -11.88 0.42 6.73
C SER A 136 -10.36 0.48 6.88
N THR A 137 -9.76 -0.53 7.49
CA THR A 137 -8.30 -0.64 7.66
C THR A 137 -7.61 -0.83 6.31
N ARG A 138 -8.19 -1.63 5.39
CA ARG A 138 -7.66 -1.78 4.02
C ARG A 138 -7.65 -0.45 3.28
N ILE A 139 -8.71 0.35 3.36
CA ILE A 139 -8.77 1.67 2.70
C ILE A 139 -7.76 2.66 3.31
N THR A 140 -7.70 2.74 4.64
CA THR A 140 -6.92 3.79 5.32
C THR A 140 -5.45 3.42 5.52
N SER A 141 -5.15 2.20 5.97
CA SER A 141 -3.78 1.71 6.07
C SER A 141 -3.25 1.30 4.69
N GLY A 142 -3.97 0.44 3.97
CA GLY A 142 -3.55 -0.02 2.64
C GLY A 142 -3.60 1.09 1.58
N GLY A 143 -4.77 1.69 1.39
CA GLY A 143 -4.98 2.66 0.31
C GLY A 143 -4.28 4.02 0.48
N ILE A 144 -4.01 4.46 1.72
CA ILE A 144 -3.39 5.78 1.99
C ILE A 144 -2.00 5.62 2.59
N THR A 145 -1.88 4.88 3.71
CA THR A 145 -0.62 4.82 4.47
C THR A 145 0.47 4.11 3.66
N GLU A 146 0.16 2.97 3.01
CA GLU A 146 1.13 2.29 2.16
C GLU A 146 1.54 3.10 0.94
N GLU A 147 0.63 3.90 0.35
CA GLU A 147 0.99 4.76 -0.78
C GLU A 147 1.96 5.87 -0.37
N ILE A 148 1.80 6.43 0.84
CA ILE A 148 2.77 7.40 1.36
C ILE A 148 4.12 6.73 1.66
N ILE A 149 4.12 5.51 2.22
CA ILE A 149 5.35 4.79 2.55
C ILE A 149 6.09 4.35 1.28
N PHE A 150 5.41 3.61 0.39
CA PHE A 150 6.02 2.91 -0.73
C PHE A 150 6.10 3.75 -2.00
N ARG A 151 5.06 4.54 -2.32
CA ARG A 151 5.01 5.28 -3.60
C ARG A 151 5.56 6.68 -3.42
N TRP A 152 5.09 7.43 -2.43
CA TRP A 152 5.65 8.75 -2.18
C TRP A 152 7.09 8.67 -1.67
N GLY A 153 7.36 7.89 -0.61
CA GLY A 153 8.67 7.80 0.01
C GLY A 153 9.67 6.90 -0.73
N LEU A 154 9.44 5.58 -0.67
CA LEU A 154 10.43 4.60 -1.12
C LEU A 154 10.72 4.69 -2.62
N LEU A 155 9.69 4.81 -3.47
CA LEU A 155 9.88 4.93 -4.93
C LEU A 155 10.69 6.18 -5.27
N SER A 156 10.39 7.34 -4.67
CA SER A 156 11.15 8.57 -4.92
C SER A 156 12.61 8.43 -4.51
N PHE A 157 12.89 7.81 -3.37
CA PHE A 157 14.25 7.54 -2.93
C PHE A 157 15.00 6.58 -3.86
N VAL A 158 14.38 5.46 -4.22
CA VAL A 158 14.98 4.44 -5.09
C VAL A 158 15.21 5.00 -6.50
N MET A 159 14.24 5.73 -7.05
CA MET A 159 14.39 6.38 -8.36
C MET A 159 15.50 7.43 -8.34
N TRP A 160 15.63 8.21 -7.26
CA TRP A 160 16.74 9.13 -7.11
C TRP A 160 18.08 8.40 -7.18
N LEU A 161 18.26 7.30 -6.45
CA LEU A 161 19.48 6.49 -6.53
C LEU A 161 19.75 5.97 -7.94
N ILE A 162 18.73 5.45 -8.63
CA ILE A 162 18.89 4.92 -9.99
C ILE A 162 19.24 6.05 -10.97
N SER A 163 18.67 7.24 -10.81
CA SER A 163 18.95 8.40 -11.66
C SER A 163 20.40 8.89 -11.58
N LEU A 164 21.16 8.49 -10.54
CA LEU A 164 22.59 8.80 -10.43
C LEU A 164 23.44 8.01 -11.44
N VAL A 165 22.93 6.89 -11.94
CA VAL A 165 23.67 5.97 -12.83
C VAL A 165 22.94 5.67 -14.14
N VAL A 166 21.63 5.93 -14.21
CA VAL A 166 20.81 5.76 -15.42
C VAL A 166 20.40 7.13 -15.95
N SER A 167 20.85 7.46 -17.16
CA SER A 167 20.59 8.75 -17.81
C SER A 167 19.14 8.92 -18.29
N SER A 168 18.47 7.82 -18.65
CA SER A 168 17.07 7.85 -19.07
C SER A 168 16.14 7.91 -17.85
N LEU A 169 15.44 9.03 -17.69
CA LEU A 169 14.46 9.21 -16.62
C LEU A 169 13.35 8.14 -16.67
N ALA A 170 12.87 7.80 -17.87
CA ALA A 170 11.86 6.77 -18.05
C ALA A 170 12.38 5.38 -17.65
N ALA A 171 13.62 5.04 -18.00
CA ALA A 171 14.22 3.77 -17.57
C ALA A 171 14.40 3.74 -16.05
N ALA A 172 14.94 4.81 -15.45
CA ALA A 172 15.09 4.92 -14.01
C ALA A 172 13.77 4.75 -13.27
N PHE A 173 12.71 5.35 -13.81
CA PHE A 173 11.36 5.25 -13.30
C PHE A 173 10.81 3.82 -13.31
N TRP A 174 10.85 3.14 -14.46
CA TRP A 174 10.34 1.76 -14.57
C TRP A 174 11.16 0.78 -13.72
N ILE A 175 12.48 0.94 -13.65
CA ILE A 175 13.34 0.14 -12.78
C ILE A 175 12.93 0.36 -11.31
N ALA A 176 12.70 1.61 -10.89
CA ALA A 176 12.26 1.92 -9.54
C ALA A 176 10.90 1.30 -9.21
N ILE A 177 9.92 1.36 -10.13
CA ILE A 177 8.62 0.68 -9.98
C ILE A 177 8.82 -0.81 -9.74
N VAL A 178 9.63 -1.47 -10.56
CA VAL A 178 9.84 -2.91 -10.45
C VAL A 178 10.49 -3.26 -9.11
N ILE A 179 11.56 -2.55 -8.74
CA ILE A 179 12.27 -2.79 -7.46
C ILE A 179 11.33 -2.58 -6.27
N THR A 180 10.65 -1.43 -6.22
CA THR A 180 9.77 -1.11 -5.10
C THR A 180 8.51 -1.97 -5.07
N GLY A 181 7.98 -2.40 -6.21
CA GLY A 181 6.87 -3.35 -6.30
C GLY A 181 7.25 -4.73 -5.77
N VAL A 182 8.47 -5.20 -6.06
CA VAL A 182 9.00 -6.45 -5.48
C VAL A 182 9.19 -6.30 -3.96
N LEU A 183 9.81 -5.21 -3.50
CA LEU A 183 9.97 -4.94 -2.07
C LEU A 183 8.63 -4.85 -1.34
N PHE A 184 7.62 -4.25 -1.98
CA PHE A 184 6.26 -4.17 -1.45
C PHE A 184 5.64 -5.57 -1.30
N GLY A 185 5.80 -6.45 -2.29
CA GLY A 185 5.37 -7.84 -2.18
C GLY A 185 6.10 -8.64 -1.09
N LEU A 186 7.41 -8.44 -0.98
CA LEU A 186 8.22 -9.06 0.08
C LEU A 186 7.82 -8.58 1.48
N ALA A 187 7.45 -7.30 1.64
CA ALA A 187 7.02 -6.75 2.93
C ALA A 187 5.73 -7.41 3.47
N HIS A 188 4.91 -8.01 2.60
CA HIS A 188 3.67 -8.68 2.99
C HIS A 188 3.86 -10.15 3.39
N LEU A 189 4.93 -10.80 2.93
CA LEU A 189 5.13 -12.23 3.15
C LEU A 189 5.33 -12.62 4.63
N PRO A 190 6.12 -11.89 5.45
CA PRO A 190 6.34 -12.26 6.85
C PRO A 190 5.04 -12.43 7.63
N GLY A 191 4.08 -11.50 7.47
CA GLY A 191 2.79 -11.57 8.16
C GLY A 191 1.93 -12.76 7.75
N LEU A 192 2.02 -13.20 6.49
CA LEU A 192 1.30 -14.41 6.04
C LEU A 192 1.94 -15.69 6.60
N ILE A 193 3.27 -15.78 6.56
CA ILE A 193 4.01 -16.94 7.04
C ILE A 193 3.84 -17.10 8.55
N GLU A 194 3.91 -15.99 9.30
CA GLU A 194 3.67 -15.98 10.74
C GLU A 194 2.26 -16.46 11.12
N LYS A 195 1.28 -16.24 10.24
CA LYS A 195 -0.10 -16.72 10.42
C LYS A 195 -0.31 -18.18 10.03
N GLY A 196 0.75 -18.87 9.61
CA GLY A 196 0.73 -20.30 9.27
C GLY A 196 0.63 -20.59 7.77
N CYS A 197 0.66 -19.57 6.89
CA CYS A 197 0.71 -19.86 5.46
C CYS A 197 2.02 -20.59 5.10
N LYS A 198 1.90 -21.63 4.27
CA LYS A 198 3.07 -22.36 3.77
C LYS A 198 3.82 -21.49 2.75
N PRO A 199 5.14 -21.27 2.89
CA PRO A 199 5.94 -20.48 1.94
C PRO A 199 6.18 -21.25 0.63
N SER A 200 5.12 -21.60 -0.07
CA SER A 200 5.16 -22.30 -1.35
C SER A 200 5.59 -21.34 -2.46
N PRO A 201 6.20 -21.84 -3.56
CA PRO A 201 6.53 -21.01 -4.72
C PRO A 201 5.32 -20.23 -5.25
N MET A 202 4.11 -20.82 -5.21
CA MET A 202 2.89 -20.16 -5.64
C MET A 202 2.48 -19.02 -4.71
N LEU A 203 2.55 -19.20 -3.38
CA LEU A 203 2.25 -18.13 -2.43
C LEU A 203 3.23 -16.96 -2.58
N ILE A 204 4.53 -17.26 -2.61
CA ILE A 204 5.58 -16.23 -2.75
C ILE A 204 5.42 -15.47 -4.07
N SER A 205 5.25 -16.20 -5.18
CA SER A 205 5.08 -15.58 -6.50
C SER A 205 3.81 -14.74 -6.57
N SER A 206 2.69 -15.22 -6.01
CA SER A 206 1.44 -14.46 -6.01
C SER A 206 1.50 -13.19 -5.16
N ALA A 207 2.19 -13.23 -4.01
CA ALA A 207 2.43 -12.05 -3.20
C ALA A 207 3.30 -11.02 -3.95
N ILE A 208 4.39 -11.44 -4.57
CA ILE A 208 5.28 -10.53 -5.31
C ILE A 208 4.58 -9.99 -6.56
N ILE A 209 4.02 -10.85 -7.41
CA ILE A 209 3.42 -10.45 -8.68
C ILE A 209 2.15 -9.61 -8.45
N GLY A 210 1.32 -9.97 -7.47
CA GLY A 210 0.12 -9.19 -7.14
C GLY A 210 0.44 -7.78 -6.65
N ASN A 211 1.46 -7.65 -5.80
CA ASN A 211 1.91 -6.35 -5.31
C ASN A 211 2.63 -5.54 -6.40
N LEU A 212 3.43 -6.19 -7.25
CA LEU A 212 4.05 -5.56 -8.41
C LEU A 212 2.99 -5.06 -9.40
N TRP A 213 1.91 -5.81 -9.61
CA TRP A 213 0.78 -5.39 -10.45
C TRP A 213 0.18 -4.07 -9.95
N VAL A 214 -0.17 -3.98 -8.66
CA VAL A 214 -0.66 -2.73 -8.07
C VAL A 214 0.40 -1.61 -8.14
N ALA A 215 1.67 -1.94 -7.89
CA ALA A 215 2.77 -0.98 -7.97
C ALA A 215 2.97 -0.38 -9.36
N ILE A 216 2.73 -1.14 -10.44
CA ILE A 216 2.80 -0.64 -11.81
C ILE A 216 1.77 0.48 -12.02
N PHE A 217 0.51 0.26 -11.63
CA PHE A 217 -0.54 1.27 -11.78
C PHE A 217 -0.29 2.47 -10.87
N CYS A 218 -0.15 2.25 -9.56
CA CYS A 218 0.03 3.32 -8.59
C CYS A 218 1.31 4.12 -8.86
N GLY A 219 2.43 3.44 -9.16
CA GLY A 219 3.69 4.08 -9.52
C GLY A 219 3.52 4.95 -10.75
N TYR A 220 3.03 4.40 -11.86
CA TYR A 220 2.85 5.14 -13.11
C TYR A 220 1.97 6.38 -12.92
N LEU A 221 0.87 6.26 -12.17
CA LEU A 221 -0.03 7.39 -11.91
C LEU A 221 0.59 8.43 -10.97
N LEU A 222 1.40 8.03 -9.99
CA LEU A 222 2.19 8.96 -9.20
C LEU A 222 3.12 9.80 -10.09
N TRP A 223 3.79 9.17 -11.06
CA TRP A 223 4.72 9.86 -11.94
C TRP A 223 4.06 10.82 -12.93
N GLN A 224 2.92 10.41 -13.49
CA GLN A 224 2.26 11.18 -14.54
C GLN A 224 1.26 12.21 -14.00
N TYR A 225 0.69 11.98 -12.82
CA TYR A 225 -0.45 12.75 -12.32
C TYR A 225 -0.32 13.21 -10.88
N GLY A 226 0.20 12.37 -9.98
CA GLY A 226 0.37 12.71 -8.57
C GLY A 226 -0.07 11.61 -7.61
N LEU A 227 0.17 11.84 -6.32
CA LEU A 227 -0.06 10.90 -5.23
C LEU A 227 -1.54 10.60 -5.04
N ILE A 228 -2.43 11.58 -5.25
CA ILE A 228 -3.88 11.34 -5.11
C ILE A 228 -4.33 10.29 -6.13
N ALA A 229 -3.83 10.34 -7.36
CA ALA A 229 -4.19 9.34 -8.36
C ALA A 229 -3.80 7.91 -7.93
N ALA A 230 -2.61 7.73 -7.34
CA ALA A 230 -2.14 6.46 -6.79
C ALA A 230 -2.99 5.97 -5.61
N ILE A 231 -3.31 6.87 -4.66
CA ILE A 231 -4.20 6.58 -3.53
C ILE A 231 -5.58 6.11 -4.01
N ILE A 232 -6.17 6.78 -5.01
CA ILE A 232 -7.48 6.39 -5.54
C ILE A 232 -7.45 5.00 -6.18
N VAL A 233 -6.40 4.65 -6.94
CA VAL A 233 -6.23 3.30 -7.48
C VAL A 233 -6.27 2.25 -6.37
N HIS A 234 -5.48 2.47 -5.31
CA HIS A 234 -5.31 1.46 -4.28
C HIS A 234 -6.53 1.35 -3.35
N ILE A 235 -7.19 2.47 -3.04
CA ILE A 235 -8.48 2.47 -2.35
C ILE A 235 -9.53 1.67 -3.15
N LEU A 236 -9.65 1.93 -4.45
CA LEU A 236 -10.60 1.21 -5.31
C LEU A 236 -10.25 -0.27 -5.44
N PHE A 237 -8.97 -0.62 -5.47
CA PHE A 237 -8.52 -2.01 -5.44
C PHE A 237 -9.12 -2.76 -4.25
N HIS A 238 -9.09 -2.16 -3.07
CA HIS A 238 -9.70 -2.78 -1.89
C HIS A 238 -11.24 -2.77 -1.94
N ILE A 239 -11.87 -1.65 -2.31
CA ILE A 239 -13.33 -1.53 -2.36
C ILE A 239 -13.93 -2.53 -3.33
N LEU A 240 -13.40 -2.61 -4.55
CA LEU A 240 -13.95 -3.44 -5.62
C LEU A 240 -13.64 -4.92 -5.41
N TRP A 241 -12.50 -5.27 -4.80
CA TRP A 241 -12.20 -6.66 -4.47
C TRP A 241 -12.99 -7.18 -3.27
N TYR A 242 -13.27 -6.32 -2.28
CA TYR A 242 -13.92 -6.72 -1.03
C TYR A 242 -15.18 -7.61 -1.18
N PRO A 243 -16.18 -7.30 -2.03
CA PRO A 243 -17.37 -8.15 -2.15
C PRO A 243 -17.05 -9.56 -2.67
N PHE A 244 -16.12 -9.71 -3.61
CA PHE A 244 -15.69 -11.03 -4.11
C PHE A 244 -14.96 -11.82 -3.03
N ASP A 245 -14.09 -11.14 -2.28
CA ASP A 245 -13.33 -11.71 -1.16
C ASP A 245 -14.28 -12.20 -0.05
N ARG A 246 -15.34 -11.43 0.24
CA ARG A 246 -16.41 -11.81 1.19
C ARG A 246 -17.13 -13.08 0.76
N VAL A 247 -17.50 -13.19 -0.51
CA VAL A 247 -18.23 -14.36 -1.04
C VAL A 247 -17.32 -15.59 -1.03
N ALA A 248 -16.06 -15.46 -1.45
CA ALA A 248 -15.09 -16.55 -1.46
C ALA A 248 -14.81 -17.10 -0.04
N PHE A 249 -14.62 -16.18 0.92
CA PHE A 249 -14.44 -16.53 2.32
C PHE A 249 -15.64 -17.30 2.88
N ARG A 250 -16.87 -16.80 2.69
CA ARG A 250 -18.09 -17.47 3.17
C ARG A 250 -18.24 -18.88 2.60
N LYS A 251 -17.99 -19.07 1.31
CA LYS A 251 -18.08 -20.41 0.69
C LYS A 251 -17.05 -21.38 1.26
N SER A 252 -15.87 -20.89 1.62
CA SER A 252 -14.76 -21.74 2.05
C SER A 252 -14.81 -22.09 3.54
N TYR A 253 -15.44 -21.24 4.36
CA TYR A 253 -15.51 -21.38 5.82
C TYR A 253 -16.88 -21.80 6.38
N LEU A 254 -17.99 -21.68 5.64
CA LEU A 254 -19.33 -22.08 6.11
C LEU A 254 -19.82 -23.41 5.53
N GLN A 255 -18.95 -24.14 4.81
CA GLN A 255 -19.23 -25.48 4.26
C GLN A 255 -18.51 -26.60 5.05
N GLU A 256 -17.91 -26.26 6.19
CA GLU A 256 -17.45 -27.18 7.24
C GLU A 256 -18.38 -27.06 8.44
#